data_AF-A0A3C0G2W1-F1
#
_entry.id   AF-A0A3C0G2W1-F1
#
_cell.length_a   1.000
_cell.length_b   1.000
_cell.length_c   1.000
_cell.angle_alpha   90.00
_cell.angle_beta   90.00
_cell.angle_gamma   90.00
#
_symmetry.space_group_name_H-M   'P 1'
#
loop_
_entity.id
_entity.type
_entity.pdbx_description
1 polymer ?
#
loop_
_entity_poly.entity_id
_entity_poly.type
_entity_poly.pdbx_seq_one_letter_code
_entity_poly.pdbx_strand_id
1 'polypeptide(L)' 'MFLAQTVDSWRIFPRAFLSIYMFLLYYATFWFMDLPEPSLEQSGLISVLVGAGAAWFGLYAG' A
#
# COMPACT_ATOMS: atom_id res chain seq x y z
N MET A 1 16.10 13.62 23.44
CA MET A 1 16.73 13.39 22.11
C MET A 1 17.04 11.93 21.81
N PHE A 2 17.36 11.07 22.79
CA PHE A 2 17.75 9.66 22.52
C PHE A 2 16.60 8.76 22.02
N LEU A 3 15.39 8.88 22.59
CA LEU A 3 14.23 8.05 22.22
C LEU A 3 13.77 8.25 20.77
N ALA A 4 13.80 9.48 20.25
CA ALA A 4 13.35 9.77 18.89
C ALA A 4 14.24 9.10 17.83
N GLN A 5 15.56 9.07 18.07
CA GLN A 5 16.53 8.42 17.17
C GLN A 5 16.39 6.90 17.19
N THR A 6 16.16 6.30 18.37
CA THR A 6 15.95 4.84 18.51
C THR A 6 14.66 4.37 17.87
N VAL A 7 13.58 5.15 17.96
CA VAL A 7 12.28 4.86 17.32
C VAL A 7 12.40 4.96 15.79
N ASP A 8 13.14 5.94 15.28
CA ASP A 8 13.41 6.09 13.85
C ASP A 8 14.29 4.94 13.29
N SER A 9 15.22 4.45 14.11
CA SER A 9 16.10 3.30 13.78
C SER A 9 15.33 2.03 13.41
N TRP A 10 14.10 1.87 13.93
CA TRP A 10 13.27 0.69 13.68
C TRP A 10 12.49 0.76 12.37
N ARG A 11 12.62 1.87 11.61
CA ARG A 11 11.90 2.10 10.35
C ARG A 11 10.39 1.89 10.53
N ILE A 12 9.85 2.33 11.66
CA ILE A 12 8.44 2.15 12.02
C ILE A 12 7.54 2.81 10.99
N PHE A 13 7.91 4.01 10.52
CA PHE A 13 7.14 4.72 9.51
C PHE A 13 7.03 3.95 8.17
N PRO A 14 8.16 3.51 7.56
CA PRO A 14 8.11 2.61 6.40
C PRO A 14 7.25 1.36 6.59
N ARG A 15 7.38 0.70 7.75
CA ARG A 15 6.67 -0.56 8.04
C ARG A 15 5.17 -0.33 8.22
N ALA A 16 4.79 0.67 9.02
CA ALA A 16 3.39 1.02 9.24
C ALA A 16 2.71 1.45 7.93
N PHE A 17 3.41 2.26 7.14
CA PHE A 17 2.92 2.68 5.83
C PHE A 17 2.72 1.49 4.88
N LEU A 18 3.69 0.58 4.80
CA LEU A 18 3.57 -0.65 4.00
C LEU A 18 2.42 -1.55 4.48
N SER A 19 2.22 -1.68 5.80
CA SER A 19 1.11 -2.45 6.36
C SER A 19 -0.25 -1.85 6.00
N ILE A 20 -0.39 -0.52 6.06
CA ILE A 20 -1.60 0.18 5.63
C ILE A 20 -1.83 -0.02 4.14
N TYR A 21 -0.78 0.09 3.32
CA TYR A 21 -0.85 -0.17 1.89
C TYR A 21 -1.34 -1.60 1.60
N MET A 22 -0.74 -2.61 2.23
CA MET A 22 -1.14 -4.02 2.07
C MET A 22 -2.61 -4.24 2.44
N PHE A 23 -3.06 -3.64 3.54
CA PHE A 23 -4.45 -3.71 3.98
C PHE A 23 -5.40 -3.07 2.97
N LEU A 24 -5.09 -1.86 2.49
CA LEU A 24 -5.91 -1.16 1.51
C LEU A 24 -5.96 -1.90 0.17
N LEU A 25 -4.83 -2.46 -0.27
CA LEU A 25 -4.76 -3.25 -1.48
C LEU A 25 -5.65 -4.49 -1.36
N TYR A 26 -5.51 -5.26 -0.27
CA TYR A 26 -6.36 -6.41 0.01
C TYR A 26 -7.83 -6.02 -0.01
N TYR A 27 -8.21 -5.00 0.76
CA TYR A 27 -9.60 -4.57 0.87
C TYR A 27 -10.18 -4.13 -0.48
N ALA A 28 -9.46 -3.29 -1.23
CA ALA A 28 -9.91 -2.79 -2.52
C ALA A 28 -10.00 -3.89 -3.58
N THR A 29 -9.05 -4.83 -3.60
CA THR A 29 -9.07 -5.96 -4.53
C THR A 29 -10.27 -6.88 -4.25
N PHE A 30 -10.49 -7.25 -2.99
CA PHE A 30 -11.63 -8.09 -2.64
C PHE A 30 -12.97 -7.39 -2.86
N TRP A 31 -13.05 -6.09 -2.55
CA TRP A 31 -14.22 -5.28 -2.89
C TRP A 31 -14.49 -5.28 -4.40
N PHE A 32 -13.47 -5.06 -5.24
CA PHE A 32 -13.64 -5.04 -6.70
C PHE A 32 -14.08 -6.39 -7.27
N MET A 33 -13.58 -7.50 -6.71
CA MET A 33 -13.98 -8.85 -7.12
C MET A 33 -15.40 -9.22 -6.68
N ASP A 34 -15.96 -8.55 -5.68
CA ASP A 34 -17.33 -8.78 -5.19
C ASP A 34 -18.39 -7.99 -5.98
N LEU A 35 -17.98 -7.09 -6.87
CA LEU A 35 -18.92 -6.29 -7.67
C LEU A 35 -19.62 -7.16 -8.72
N PRO A 36 -20.96 -7.10 -8.82
CA PRO A 36 -21.71 -7.89 -9.80
C PRO A 36 -21.46 -7.44 -11.25
N GLU A 37 -21.19 -6.15 -11.46
CA GLU A 37 -20.88 -5.56 -12.76
C GLU A 37 -19.78 -4.49 -12.58
N PRO A 38 -18.50 -4.89 -12.60
CA PRO A 38 -17.40 -3.95 -12.39
C PRO A 38 -17.21 -2.98 -13.56
N SER A 39 -17.08 -1.68 -13.25
CA SER A 39 -16.86 -0.62 -14.25
C SER A 39 -15.38 -0.43 -14.59
N LEU A 40 -15.14 0.25 -15.72
CA LEU A 40 -13.80 0.58 -16.19
C LEU A 40 -13.11 1.64 -15.32
N GLU A 41 -13.86 2.53 -14.67
CA GLU A 41 -13.27 3.47 -13.71
C GLU A 41 -12.82 2.76 -12.42
N GLN A 42 -13.59 1.76 -11.98
CA GLN A 42 -13.28 0.97 -10.79
C GLN A 42 -12.04 0.09 -11.00
N SER A 43 -11.84 -0.46 -12.21
CA SER A 43 -10.61 -1.17 -12.54
C SER A 43 -9.40 -0.22 -12.59
N GLY A 44 -9.62 1.04 -13.01
CA GLY A 44 -8.63 2.11 -12.95
C GLY A 44 -8.12 2.36 -11.52
N LEU A 45 -9.01 2.36 -10.52
CA LEU A 45 -8.63 2.48 -9.11
C LEU A 45 -7.68 1.36 -8.67
N ILE A 46 -8.00 0.11 -9.01
CA ILE A 46 -7.16 -1.05 -8.66
C ILE A 46 -5.79 -0.95 -9.35
N SER A 47 -5.76 -0.52 -10.61
CA SER A 47 -4.51 -0.30 -11.36
C SER A 47 -3.61 0.74 -10.68
N VAL A 48 -4.16 1.85 -10.19
CA VAL A 48 -3.41 2.88 -9.46
C VAL A 48 -2.86 2.32 -8.14
N LEU A 49 -3.66 1.56 -7.39
CA LEU A 49 -3.22 0.94 -6.13
C LEU A 49 -2.07 -0.06 -6.35
N VAL A 50 -2.13 -0.88 -7.40
CA VAL A 50 -1.06 -1.82 -7.74
C VAL A 50 0.19 -1.07 -8.22
N GLY A 51 0.03 -0.05 -9.07
CA GLY A 51 1.13 0.78 -9.56
C GLY A 51 1.88 1.51 -8.43
N ALA A 52 1.16 2.01 -7.43
CA ALA A 52 1.76 2.59 -6.23
C ALA A 52 2.64 1.57 -5.48
N GLY A 53 2.25 0.30 -5.43
CA GLY A 53 3.05 -0.78 -4.84
C GLY A 53 4.40 -0.99 -5.53
N ALA A 54 4.42 -0.97 -6.86
CA ALA A 54 5.64 -1.12 -7.64
C ALA A 54 6.66 0.00 -7.36
N ALA A 55 6.19 1.24 -7.17
CA ALA A 55 7.05 2.36 -6.80
C ALA A 55 7.74 2.14 -5.44
N TRP A 56 7.04 1.55 -4.47
CA TRP A 56 7.62 1.24 -3.15
C TRP A 56 8.63 0.10 -3.20
N PHE A 57 8.38 -0.95 -3.99
CA PHE A 57 9.38 -1.99 -4.20
C PHE A 57 10.69 -1.41 -4.75
N GLY A 58 10.61 -0.45 -5.68
CA GLY A 58 11.79 0.26 -6.18
C GLY A 58 12.52 1.10 -5.13
N LEU A 59 11.81 1.73 -4.19
CA LEU A 59 12.39 2.58 -3.14
C LEU A 59 12.98 1.80 -1.95
N TYR A 60 12.55 0.56 -1.72
CA TYR A 60 13.00 -0.25 -0.58
C TYR A 60 13.87 -1.45 -0.95
N ALA A 61 13.89 -1.88 -2.22
CA ALA A 61 14.78 -2.93 -2.73
C ALA A 61 16.07 -2.38 -3.38
N GLY A 62 16.14 -1.07 -3.64
CA GLY A 62 17.31 -0.35 -4.13
C GLY A 62 18.25 0.12 -3.03
#